data_AF-A0A6M0AQR7-F1
#
_entry.id   AF-A0A6M0AQR7-F1
#
_cell.length_a   1.000
_cell.length_b   1.000
_cell.length_c   1.000
_cell.angle_alpha   90.00
_cell.angle_beta   90.00
_cell.angle_gamma   90.00
#
_symmetry.space_group_name_H-M   'P 1'
#
loop_
_entity.id
_entity.type
_entity.pdbx_description
1 polymer ?
#
loop_
_entity_poly.entity_id
_entity_poly.type
_entity_poly.pdbx_seq_one_letter_code
_entity_poly.pdbx_strand_id
1 'polypeptide(L)'
;MKTPTKVIRTDKWQLNDVTPDQRILFGETIKVYRQACRYLVGIIYTHWSELGGLTADKLTPAVEQLMHQTAKRPNIKYPQFNKTFYKFPSYYRRAAIRQSRRFANAFAAGQVSSFVNRYREWQSGIRKRRDSKPPKLNADTGCYPALYKGQCYKLHGFDQVEIKVFNGSDWVWTVVQ
;
A
#
# COMPACT_ATOMS: atom_id res chain seq x y z
N MET A 1 -6.01 27.70 -23.63
CA MET A 1 -6.62 27.85 -22.28
C MET A 1 -5.85 26.96 -21.31
N LYS A 2 -5.23 27.51 -20.25
CA LYS A 2 -4.55 26.71 -19.22
C LYS A 2 -5.61 26.02 -18.35
N THR A 3 -5.56 24.70 -18.23
CA THR A 3 -6.45 23.95 -17.33
C THR A 3 -6.27 24.46 -15.89
N PRO A 4 -7.34 24.83 -15.18
CA PRO A 4 -7.22 25.34 -13.82
C PRO A 4 -6.58 24.29 -12.92
N THR A 5 -5.52 24.68 -12.22
CA THR A 5 -4.81 23.82 -11.27
C THR A 5 -5.76 23.51 -10.11
N LYS A 6 -6.20 22.26 -10.01
CA LYS A 6 -7.04 21.79 -8.91
C LYS A 6 -6.25 21.93 -7.60
N VAL A 7 -6.61 22.91 -6.78
CA VAL A 7 -6.05 23.08 -5.44
C VAL A 7 -6.57 21.93 -4.58
N ILE A 8 -5.66 21.08 -4.10
CA ILE A 8 -5.98 20.00 -3.16
C ILE A 8 -5.64 20.51 -1.77
N ARG A 9 -6.66 20.83 -0.97
CA ARG A 9 -6.48 21.15 0.45
C ARG A 9 -6.23 19.86 1.23
N THR A 10 -5.18 19.85 2.03
CA THR A 10 -4.85 18.74 2.94
C THR A 10 -4.95 19.25 4.35
N ASP A 11 -5.91 18.73 5.11
CA ASP A 11 -6.08 19.08 6.52
C ASP A 11 -5.56 17.91 7.38
N LYS A 12 -4.89 18.24 8.49
CA LYS A 12 -4.44 17.26 9.49
C LYS A 12 -5.39 17.33 10.66
N TRP A 13 -6.00 16.20 10.98
CA TRP A 13 -6.94 16.06 12.08
C TRP A 13 -6.28 15.19 13.15
N GLN A 14 -6.43 15.60 14.41
CA GLN A 14 -6.14 14.74 15.55
C GLN A 14 -7.45 14.06 15.95
N LEU A 15 -7.40 12.75 16.18
CA LEU A 15 -8.53 12.01 16.71
C LEU A 15 -8.61 12.29 18.21
N ASN A 16 -9.79 12.70 18.66
CA ASN A 16 -10.08 12.93 20.06
C ASN A 16 -10.43 11.58 20.73
N ASP A 17 -10.15 11.46 22.03
CA ASP A 17 -10.62 10.35 22.88
C ASP A 17 -10.33 8.92 22.38
N VAL A 18 -9.19 8.71 21.70
CA VAL A 18 -8.77 7.36 21.29
C VAL A 18 -8.40 6.52 22.52
N THR A 19 -9.25 5.55 22.84
CA THR A 19 -9.06 4.62 23.95
C THR A 19 -7.78 3.77 23.77
N PRO A 20 -7.16 3.28 24.87
CA PRO A 20 -5.99 2.42 24.78
C PRO A 20 -6.19 1.19 23.89
N ASP A 21 -7.37 0.56 23.95
CA ASP A 21 -7.71 -0.61 23.13
C ASP A 21 -7.72 -0.27 21.63
N GLN A 22 -8.29 0.88 21.26
CA GLN A 22 -8.28 1.35 19.87
C GLN A 22 -6.84 1.61 19.37
N ARG A 23 -5.95 2.13 20.22
CA ARG A 23 -4.53 2.30 19.86
C ARG A 23 -3.86 0.97 19.56
N ILE A 24 -4.18 -0.08 20.33
CA ILE A 24 -3.68 -1.44 20.09
C ILE A 24 -4.20 -1.96 18.74
N LEU A 25 -5.50 -1.80 18.46
CA LEU A 25 -6.10 -2.20 17.18
C LEU A 25 -5.45 -1.48 15.99
N PHE A 26 -5.18 -0.18 16.11
CA PHE A 26 -4.46 0.57 15.08
C PHE A 26 -3.03 0.06 14.88
N GLY A 27 -2.32 -0.22 15.98
CA GLY A 27 -0.99 -0.80 15.95
C GLY A 27 -0.95 -2.14 15.21
N GLU A 28 -1.86 -3.06 15.54
CA GLU A 28 -1.96 -4.36 14.87
C GLU A 28 -2.36 -4.22 13.40
N THR A 29 -3.28 -3.30 13.08
CA THR A 29 -3.64 -2.98 11.69
C THR A 29 -2.42 -2.51 10.89
N ILE A 30 -1.62 -1.61 11.44
CA ILE A 30 -0.41 -1.09 10.79
C ILE A 30 0.61 -2.20 10.61
N LYS A 31 0.80 -3.05 11.61
CA LYS A 31 1.73 -4.19 11.57
C LYS A 31 1.38 -5.16 10.45
N VAL A 32 0.12 -5.61 10.38
CA VAL A 32 -0.36 -6.51 9.33
C VAL A 32 -0.27 -5.85 7.96
N TYR A 33 -0.63 -4.57 7.86
CA TYR A 33 -0.52 -3.82 6.61
C TYR A 33 0.94 -3.71 6.12
N ARG A 34 1.89 -3.40 7.01
CA ARG A 34 3.32 -3.32 6.67
C ARG A 34 3.89 -4.67 6.23
N GLN A 35 3.48 -5.75 6.88
CA GLN A 35 3.85 -7.11 6.47
C GLN A 35 3.31 -7.44 5.07
N ALA A 36 2.05 -7.11 4.79
CA ALA A 36 1.46 -7.29 3.46
C ALA A 36 2.19 -6.46 2.40
N CYS A 37 2.52 -5.20 2.70
CA CYS A 37 3.32 -4.32 1.84
C CYS A 37 4.70 -4.91 1.53
N ARG A 38 5.41 -5.42 2.55
CA ARG A 38 6.73 -6.07 2.37
C ARG A 38 6.62 -7.28 1.45
N TYR A 39 5.59 -8.11 1.62
CA TYR A 39 5.35 -9.27 0.76
C TYR A 39 5.08 -8.87 -0.69
N LEU A 40 4.26 -7.83 -0.88
CA LEU A 40 3.94 -7.26 -2.19
C LEU A 40 5.16 -6.65 -2.89
N VAL A 41 6.05 -5.97 -2.16
CA VAL A 41 7.31 -5.45 -2.72
C VAL A 41 8.12 -6.59 -3.33
N GLY A 42 8.20 -7.74 -2.64
CA GLY A 42 8.89 -8.92 -3.13
C GLY A 42 8.29 -9.43 -4.45
N ILE A 43 6.97 -9.65 -4.49
CA ILE A 43 6.27 -10.11 -5.71
C ILE A 43 6.49 -9.13 -6.86
N ILE A 44 6.24 -7.84 -6.64
CA ILE A 44 6.33 -6.82 -7.69
C ILE A 44 7.77 -6.71 -8.21
N TYR A 45 8.77 -6.84 -7.34
CA TYR A 45 10.17 -6.83 -7.76
C TYR A 45 10.52 -8.06 -8.60
N THR A 46 10.09 -9.26 -8.20
CA THR A 46 10.32 -10.49 -8.97
C THR A 46 9.72 -10.41 -10.38
N HIS A 47 8.55 -9.77 -10.52
CA HIS A 47 7.83 -9.65 -11.80
C HIS A 47 7.99 -8.25 -12.43
N TRP A 48 9.03 -7.50 -12.06
CA TRP A 48 9.18 -6.12 -12.48
C TRP A 48 9.32 -5.93 -14.00
N SER A 49 9.90 -6.92 -14.69
CA SER A 49 10.01 -6.93 -16.16
C SER A 49 8.64 -6.84 -16.85
N GLU A 50 7.64 -7.52 -16.32
CA GLU A 50 6.28 -7.59 -16.86
C GLU A 50 5.40 -6.44 -16.33
N LEU A 51 5.59 -6.09 -15.05
CA LEU A 51 4.74 -5.13 -14.36
C LEU A 51 5.19 -3.67 -14.52
N GLY A 52 6.49 -3.42 -14.67
CA GLY A 52 7.08 -2.07 -14.62
C GLY A 52 6.66 -1.14 -15.75
N GLY A 53 6.18 -1.69 -16.87
CA GLY A 53 5.64 -0.93 -18.00
C GLY A 53 4.14 -0.61 -17.90
N LEU A 54 3.42 -1.20 -16.94
CA LEU A 54 1.96 -1.07 -16.85
C LEU A 54 1.54 0.28 -16.27
N THR A 55 0.37 0.76 -16.71
CA THR A 55 -0.31 1.89 -16.07
C THR A 55 -0.87 1.48 -14.71
N ALA A 56 -1.11 2.46 -13.82
CA ALA A 56 -1.62 2.22 -12.48
C ALA A 56 -2.91 1.36 -12.44
N ASP A 57 -3.79 1.58 -13.42
CA ASP A 57 -5.08 0.90 -13.53
C ASP A 57 -4.93 -0.56 -13.99
N LYS A 58 -3.88 -0.89 -14.74
CA LYS A 58 -3.56 -2.26 -15.19
C LYS A 58 -2.66 -3.01 -14.21
N LEU A 59 -1.81 -2.29 -13.47
CA LEU A 59 -0.88 -2.87 -12.50
C LEU A 59 -1.62 -3.57 -11.35
N THR A 60 -2.62 -2.89 -10.79
CA THR A 60 -3.39 -3.42 -9.65
C THR A 60 -4.02 -4.78 -9.95
N PRO A 61 -4.82 -4.95 -11.02
CA PRO A 61 -5.40 -6.25 -11.36
C PRO A 61 -4.36 -7.29 -11.80
N ALA A 62 -3.23 -6.88 -12.37
CA ALA A 62 -2.15 -7.82 -12.72
C ALA A 62 -1.48 -8.40 -11.47
N VAL A 63 -1.19 -7.57 -10.45
CA VAL A 63 -0.66 -8.04 -9.18
C VAL A 63 -1.69 -8.88 -8.41
N GLU A 64 -2.95 -8.44 -8.37
CA GLU A 64 -4.03 -9.21 -7.74
C GLU A 64 -4.17 -10.61 -8.35
N GLN A 65 -3.99 -10.76 -9.67
CA GLN A 65 -4.01 -12.06 -10.35
C GLN A 65 -2.93 -13.03 -9.89
N LEU A 66 -1.76 -12.53 -9.50
CA LEU A 66 -0.64 -13.36 -9.06
C LEU A 66 -0.86 -13.92 -7.65
N MET A 67 -1.59 -13.21 -6.80
CA MET A 67 -1.61 -13.44 -5.34
C MET A 67 -2.98 -13.72 -4.74
N HIS A 68 -4.08 -13.30 -5.40
CA HIS A 68 -5.41 -13.36 -4.82
C HIS A 68 -6.31 -14.32 -5.56
N GLN A 69 -6.60 -15.43 -4.90
CA GLN A 69 -7.51 -16.45 -5.41
C GLN A 69 -8.93 -15.90 -5.47
N THR A 70 -9.62 -16.16 -6.58
CA THR A 70 -11.04 -15.86 -6.75
C THR A 70 -11.75 -17.08 -7.31
N ALA A 71 -13.08 -17.16 -7.21
CA ALA A 71 -13.83 -18.29 -7.77
C ALA A 71 -13.58 -18.49 -9.29
N LYS A 72 -13.39 -17.39 -10.02
CA LYS A 72 -13.07 -17.41 -11.47
C LYS A 72 -11.61 -17.75 -11.76
N ARG A 73 -10.72 -17.68 -10.76
CA ARG A 73 -9.27 -17.90 -10.89
C ARG A 73 -8.74 -18.65 -9.67
N PRO A 74 -8.94 -19.98 -9.63
CA PRO A 74 -8.55 -20.78 -8.49
C PRO A 74 -7.04 -21.06 -8.44
N ASN A 75 -6.34 -21.08 -9.59
CA ASN A 75 -4.91 -21.32 -9.66
C ASN A 75 -4.14 -20.00 -9.68
N ILE A 76 -3.36 -19.72 -8.64
CA ILE A 76 -2.56 -18.51 -8.47
C ILE A 76 -1.12 -18.85 -8.10
N LYS A 77 -0.17 -17.99 -8.47
CA LYS A 77 1.26 -18.22 -8.26
C LYS A 77 1.68 -18.09 -6.79
N TYR A 78 1.01 -17.22 -6.03
CA TYR A 78 1.31 -16.93 -4.62
C TYR A 78 0.11 -17.17 -3.69
N PRO A 79 -0.36 -18.43 -3.53
CA PRO A 79 -1.49 -18.74 -2.66
C PRO A 79 -1.21 -18.45 -1.18
N GLN A 80 0.06 -18.33 -0.80
CA GLN A 80 0.47 -18.06 0.57
C GLN A 80 -0.06 -16.70 1.05
N PHE A 81 -0.27 -15.72 0.18
CA PHE A 81 -0.77 -14.41 0.60
C PHE A 81 -2.14 -14.52 1.29
N ASN A 82 -3.09 -15.24 0.69
CA ASN A 82 -4.42 -15.43 1.27
C ASN A 82 -4.38 -16.26 2.57
N LYS A 83 -3.39 -17.15 2.72
CA LYS A 83 -3.18 -17.95 3.95
C LYS A 83 -2.61 -17.09 5.08
N THR A 84 -1.61 -16.27 4.78
CA THR A 84 -0.94 -15.41 5.76
C THR A 84 -1.81 -14.23 6.17
N PHE A 85 -2.54 -13.63 5.23
CA PHE A 85 -3.37 -12.45 5.44
C PHE A 85 -4.85 -12.80 5.30
N TYR A 86 -5.38 -13.50 6.30
CA TYR A 86 -6.76 -13.95 6.31
C TYR A 86 -7.74 -12.79 6.17
N LYS A 87 -8.71 -12.94 5.25
CA LYS A 87 -9.77 -11.95 4.94
C LYS A 87 -9.26 -10.53 4.66
N PHE A 88 -8.03 -10.37 4.18
CA PHE A 88 -7.43 -9.05 4.01
C PHE A 88 -8.24 -8.18 3.03
N PRO A 89 -8.74 -6.99 3.47
CA PRO A 89 -9.67 -6.17 2.69
C PRO A 89 -9.10 -5.75 1.33
N SER A 90 -9.94 -5.81 0.29
CA SER A 90 -9.56 -5.48 -1.09
C SER A 90 -8.98 -4.06 -1.22
N TYR A 91 -9.60 -3.06 -0.61
CA TYR A 91 -9.13 -1.67 -0.71
C TYR A 91 -7.82 -1.42 0.04
N TYR A 92 -7.53 -2.17 1.10
CA TYR A 92 -6.20 -2.17 1.70
C TYR A 92 -5.16 -2.81 0.76
N ARG A 93 -5.51 -3.86 0.01
CA ARG A 93 -4.58 -4.45 -0.98
C ARG A 93 -4.29 -3.48 -2.09
N ARG A 94 -5.35 -2.83 -2.61
CA ARG A 94 -5.21 -1.81 -3.64
C ARG A 94 -4.38 -0.63 -3.15
N ALA A 95 -4.57 -0.18 -1.92
CA ALA A 95 -3.73 0.85 -1.29
C ALA A 95 -2.25 0.43 -1.23
N ALA A 96 -1.97 -0.84 -0.90
CA ALA A 96 -0.61 -1.36 -0.82
C ALA A 96 0.06 -1.52 -2.20
N ILE A 97 -0.70 -1.94 -3.21
CA ILE A 97 -0.23 -2.21 -4.58
C ILE A 97 -0.10 -0.95 -5.43
N ARG A 98 -1.18 -0.15 -5.49
CA ARG A 98 -1.42 0.85 -6.55
C ARG A 98 -0.26 1.83 -6.64
N GLN A 99 0.18 2.13 -7.86
CA GLN A 99 1.14 3.19 -8.18
C GLN A 99 0.43 4.49 -8.52
N SER A 100 0.42 5.50 -7.65
CA SER A 100 -0.05 6.83 -8.01
C SER A 100 1.13 7.62 -8.55
N ARG A 101 1.26 7.62 -9.88
CA ARG A 101 2.36 8.27 -10.62
C ARG A 101 2.27 9.81 -10.64
N ARG A 102 1.38 10.43 -9.86
CA ARG A 102 1.32 11.90 -9.75
C ARG A 102 0.98 12.45 -8.37
N PHE A 103 0.37 11.68 -7.47
CA PHE A 103 0.19 12.10 -6.08
C PHE A 103 0.27 10.89 -5.16
N ALA A 104 1.28 10.89 -4.29
CA ALA A 104 1.58 9.93 -3.24
C ALA A 104 0.38 9.09 -2.81
N ASN A 105 0.46 7.77 -3.01
CA ASN A 105 -0.05 6.71 -2.12
C ASN A 105 0.09 5.37 -2.84
N ALA A 106 1.35 4.96 -2.95
CA ALA A 106 1.81 3.78 -3.65
C ALA A 106 3.08 3.26 -3.05
N PHE A 107 2.97 2.25 -2.21
CA PHE A 107 4.14 1.80 -1.49
C PHE A 107 4.94 0.80 -2.31
N ALA A 108 4.37 -0.36 -2.63
CA ALA A 108 5.16 -1.47 -3.13
C ALA A 108 5.75 -1.21 -4.52
N ALA A 109 4.91 -0.80 -5.48
CA ALA A 109 5.37 -0.50 -6.84
C ALA A 109 6.26 0.75 -6.92
N GLY A 110 5.98 1.77 -6.10
CA GLY A 110 6.79 2.99 -6.02
C GLY A 110 8.20 2.70 -5.50
N GLN A 111 8.31 1.91 -4.43
CA GLN A 111 9.60 1.49 -3.86
C GLN A 111 10.43 0.70 -4.87
N VAL A 112 9.80 -0.26 -5.56
CA VAL A 112 10.48 -1.07 -6.59
C VAL A 112 10.92 -0.20 -7.76
N SER A 113 10.04 0.67 -8.29
CA SER A 113 10.38 1.57 -9.39
C SER A 113 11.56 2.49 -9.04
N SER A 114 11.53 3.08 -7.84
CA SER A 114 12.61 3.94 -7.35
C SER A 114 13.92 3.18 -7.18
N PHE A 115 13.86 1.95 -6.66
CA PHE A 115 15.03 1.11 -6.51
C PHE A 115 15.62 0.73 -7.88
N VAL A 116 14.81 0.25 -8.82
CA VAL A 116 15.27 -0.18 -10.14
C VAL A 116 15.89 0.97 -10.93
N ASN A 117 15.27 2.17 -10.88
CA ASN A 117 15.84 3.35 -11.55
C ASN A 117 17.19 3.74 -10.95
N ARG A 118 17.29 3.87 -9.63
CA ARG A 118 18.56 4.20 -8.95
C ARG A 118 19.62 3.13 -9.16
N TYR A 119 19.22 1.87 -9.23
CA TYR A 119 20.15 0.77 -9.49
C TYR A 119 20.70 0.84 -10.92
N ARG A 120 19.85 1.13 -11.92
CA ARG A 120 20.27 1.36 -13.31
C ARG A 120 21.20 2.57 -13.45
N GLU A 121 20.88 3.69 -12.81
CA GLU A 121 21.75 4.88 -12.77
C GLU A 121 23.12 4.54 -12.16
N TRP A 122 23.11 3.79 -11.04
CA TRP A 122 24.35 3.34 -10.43
C TRP A 122 25.16 2.42 -11.35
N GLN A 123 24.51 1.51 -12.10
CA GLN A 123 25.16 0.65 -13.08
C GLN A 123 25.74 1.44 -14.27
N SER A 124 25.05 2.49 -14.72
CA SER A 124 25.52 3.35 -15.82
C SER A 124 26.60 4.36 -15.40
N GLY A 125 27.07 4.30 -14.15
CA GLY A 125 28.11 5.19 -13.63
C GLY A 125 27.60 6.55 -13.14
N ILE A 126 26.28 6.81 -13.21
CA ILE A 126 25.66 8.01 -12.65
C ILE A 126 25.59 7.82 -11.14
N ARG A 127 26.61 8.33 -10.44
CA ARG A 127 26.77 8.19 -8.99
C ARG A 127 27.16 9.53 -8.38
N LYS A 128 26.69 9.81 -7.16
CA LYS A 128 27.11 11.01 -6.41
C LYS A 128 28.61 11.02 -6.10
N ARG A 129 29.20 9.84 -5.88
CA ARG A 129 30.63 9.65 -5.64
C ARG A 129 31.11 8.34 -6.25
N ARG A 130 32.41 8.26 -6.57
CA ARG A 130 33.04 7.05 -7.16
C ARG A 130 32.93 5.82 -6.27
N ASP A 131 32.98 6.01 -4.96
CA ASP A 131 32.89 5.00 -3.89
C ASP A 131 31.44 4.71 -3.43
N SER A 132 30.43 5.30 -4.07
CA SER A 132 29.04 5.09 -3.68
C SER A 132 28.64 3.63 -3.80
N LYS A 133 28.19 3.05 -2.68
CA LYS A 133 27.64 1.68 -2.63
C LYS A 133 26.37 1.56 -3.47
N PRO A 134 26.07 0.36 -4.01
CA PRO A 134 24.83 0.14 -4.74
C PRO A 134 23.61 0.43 -3.86
N PRO A 135 22.53 0.99 -4.41
CA PRO A 135 21.29 1.17 -3.67
C PRO A 135 20.77 -0.18 -3.18
N LYS A 136 20.04 -0.17 -2.06
CA LYS A 136 19.41 -1.37 -1.49
C LYS A 136 17.90 -1.20 -1.51
N LEU A 137 17.17 -2.29 -1.83
CA LEU A 137 15.72 -2.30 -1.77
C LEU A 137 15.28 -2.40 -0.31
N ASN A 138 14.78 -1.30 0.25
CA ASN A 138 14.21 -1.29 1.58
C ASN A 138 12.69 -1.43 1.52
N ALA A 139 12.21 -2.65 1.81
CA ALA A 139 10.79 -2.97 1.87
C ALA A 139 10.11 -2.52 3.18
N ASP A 140 10.87 -2.03 4.17
CA ASP A 140 10.39 -1.70 5.52
C ASP A 140 10.29 -0.19 5.77
N THR A 141 9.50 0.49 4.94
CA THR A 141 9.47 1.96 4.89
C THR A 141 8.36 2.58 5.75
N GLY A 142 8.00 1.95 6.87
CA GLY A 142 7.12 2.56 7.88
C GLY A 142 5.73 2.97 7.35
N CYS A 143 5.23 2.33 6.30
CA CYS A 143 4.00 2.75 5.63
C CYS A 143 2.77 2.71 6.54
N TYR A 144 1.84 3.61 6.24
CA TYR A 144 0.50 3.64 6.81
C TYR A 144 -0.52 3.30 5.73
N PRO A 145 -1.63 2.64 6.10
CA PRO A 145 -2.68 2.31 5.14
C PRO A 145 -3.40 3.56 4.64
N ALA A 146 -3.63 3.63 3.33
CA ALA A 146 -4.54 4.63 2.77
C ALA A 146 -5.98 4.15 2.97
N LEU A 147 -6.79 4.97 3.66
CA LEU A 147 -8.19 4.64 3.95
C LEU A 147 -9.09 5.15 2.81
N TYR A 148 -9.77 4.23 2.13
CA TYR A 148 -10.76 4.57 1.10
C TYR A 148 -12.15 4.77 1.72
N LYS A 149 -12.85 5.83 1.27
CA LYS A 149 -14.20 6.16 1.73
C LYS A 149 -15.16 5.00 1.47
N GLY A 150 -15.99 4.69 2.47
CA GLY A 150 -17.00 3.62 2.46
C GLY A 150 -16.46 2.21 2.74
N GLN A 151 -15.18 1.96 2.48
CA GLN A 151 -14.59 0.61 2.52
C GLN A 151 -13.57 0.43 3.64
N CYS A 152 -12.79 1.48 3.91
CA CYS A 152 -11.84 1.52 5.02
C CYS A 152 -12.23 2.53 6.09
N TYR A 153 -12.98 3.58 5.72
CA TYR A 153 -13.57 4.50 6.68
C TYR A 153 -14.98 4.96 6.26
N LYS A 154 -15.84 5.27 7.22
CA LYS A 154 -17.16 5.87 7.01
C LYS A 154 -17.30 7.09 7.91
N LEU A 155 -17.70 8.22 7.33
CA LEU A 155 -17.93 9.45 8.08
C LEU A 155 -19.39 9.52 8.51
N HIS A 156 -19.61 9.78 9.79
CA HIS A 156 -20.91 10.05 10.38
C HIS A 156 -20.94 11.51 10.83
N GLY A 157 -21.12 12.42 9.87
CA GLY A 157 -20.98 13.86 10.11
C GLY A 157 -19.51 14.30 10.23
N PHE A 158 -19.26 15.30 11.09
CA PHE A 158 -17.92 15.84 11.36
C PHE A 158 -17.30 15.32 12.67
N ASP A 159 -18.11 14.69 13.52
CA ASP A 159 -17.73 14.37 14.91
C ASP A 159 -17.38 12.89 15.12
N GLN A 160 -17.70 12.03 14.15
CA GLN A 160 -17.49 10.59 14.27
C GLN A 160 -17.06 9.97 12.93
N VAL A 161 -16.09 9.07 13.00
CA VAL A 161 -15.64 8.26 11.87
C VAL A 161 -15.51 6.80 12.29
N GLU A 162 -16.10 5.91 11.52
CA GLU A 162 -15.83 4.47 11.64
C GLU A 162 -14.64 4.10 10.78
N ILE A 163 -13.65 3.45 11.37
CA ILE A 163 -12.46 2.95 10.68
C ILE A 163 -12.46 1.43 10.76
N LYS A 164 -12.13 0.79 9.65
CA LYS A 164 -11.94 -0.67 9.60
C LYS A 164 -10.55 -1.02 10.14
N VAL A 165 -10.49 -1.82 11.18
CA VAL A 165 -9.25 -2.19 11.88
C VAL A 165 -9.15 -3.70 12.03
N PHE A 166 -7.94 -4.18 12.26
CA PHE A 166 -7.65 -5.58 12.51
C PHE A 166 -7.49 -5.82 14.02
N ASN A 167 -8.21 -6.81 14.56
CA ASN A 167 -8.21 -7.12 15.99
C ASN A 167 -7.26 -8.27 16.39
N GLY A 168 -6.38 -8.71 15.48
CA GLY A 168 -5.54 -9.88 15.68
C GLY A 168 -6.08 -11.16 15.02
N SER A 169 -7.37 -11.20 14.69
CA SER A 169 -8.02 -12.37 14.06
C SER A 169 -8.89 -12.03 12.85
N ASP A 170 -9.69 -10.96 12.93
CA ASP A 170 -10.59 -10.51 11.87
C ASP A 170 -10.58 -8.98 11.74
N TRP A 171 -11.22 -8.49 10.69
CA TRP A 171 -11.35 -7.08 10.37
C TRP A 171 -12.69 -6.54 10.85
N VAL A 172 -12.63 -5.70 11.88
CA VAL A 172 -13.79 -5.10 12.57
C VAL A 172 -13.90 -3.61 12.28
N TRP A 173 -15.07 -3.03 12.51
CA TRP A 173 -15.27 -1.58 12.45
C TRP A 173 -15.19 -1.00 13.86
N THR A 174 -14.51 0.13 14.00
CA THR A 174 -14.34 0.85 15.25
C THR A 174 -14.70 2.31 15.02
N VAL A 175 -15.55 2.87 15.88
CA VAL A 175 -15.90 4.30 15.88
C VAL A 175 -14.82 5.07 16.63
N VAL A 176 -14.32 6.15 16.03
CA VAL A 176 -13.45 7.14 16.67
C VAL A 176 -14.00 8.54 16.43
N GLN A 177 -13.64 9.47 17.32
CA GLN A 177 -14.09 10.86 17.31
C GLN A 177 -12.91 11.81 17.03
#